data_AF-A0A1Y3BS38-F1
#
_entry.id   AF-A0A1Y3BS38-F1
#
_cell.length_a   1.000
_cell.length_b   1.000
_cell.length_c   1.000
_cell.angle_alpha   90.00
_cell.angle_beta   90.00
_cell.angle_gamma   90.00
#
_symmetry.space_group_name_H-M   'P 1'
#
loop_
_entity.id
_entity.type
_entity.pdbx_description
1 polymer ?
#
loop_
_entity_poly.entity_id
_entity_poly.type
_entity_poly.pdbx_seq_one_letter_code
_entity_poly.pdbx_strand_id
1 'polypeptide(L)'
;MFFSSSELDNHMKKCHADVASKEFMPCTWPGCNALFKSRLGLRAHLQVHKGENLIHCDWPGCNYTAKNKRQQENHLRKHTGDRPFSCDYPGCDSKFRTNDSLRHHKKSHSEYRPFRCDWPGCEANFKTNRGLTIHRALHTGEKLFKCDWPDCEFASERKYHVDLHIYENHTHVKPFQCSWIGCDSSFLRNDKLQNHLKIHRQEKPFKCIHPTCEKHFVEKGNMMKHFHNVHKR
;
A
#
# COMPACT_ATOMS: atom_id res chain seq x y z
N MET A 1 32.61 -28.14 -20.50
CA MET A 1 32.57 -28.66 -21.88
C MET A 1 31.29 -28.17 -22.51
N PHE A 2 31.42 -27.36 -23.55
CA PHE A 2 30.33 -26.71 -24.26
C PHE A 2 29.62 -27.72 -25.16
N PHE A 3 28.31 -27.88 -25.00
CA PHE A 3 27.48 -28.48 -26.05
C PHE A 3 27.00 -27.37 -27.00
N SER A 4 27.00 -27.67 -28.29
CA SER A 4 26.98 -26.70 -29.39
C SER A 4 25.56 -26.24 -29.77
N SER A 5 25.47 -25.03 -30.33
CA SER A 5 24.22 -24.36 -30.75
C SER A 5 23.34 -25.19 -31.70
N SER A 6 23.91 -26.17 -32.41
CA SER A 6 23.20 -26.99 -33.39
C SER A 6 22.28 -28.05 -32.76
N GLU A 7 22.54 -28.47 -31.52
CA GLU A 7 21.70 -29.46 -30.82
C GLU A 7 20.45 -28.80 -30.18
N LEU A 8 20.56 -27.52 -29.78
CA LEU A 8 19.45 -26.72 -29.26
C LEU A 8 18.47 -26.30 -30.38
N ASP A 9 19.00 -25.97 -31.56
CA ASP A 9 18.19 -25.59 -32.73
C ASP A 9 17.33 -26.75 -33.25
N ASN A 10 17.80 -28.00 -33.10
CA ASN A 10 17.05 -29.17 -33.54
C ASN A 10 15.90 -29.54 -32.55
N HIS A 11 16.03 -29.16 -31.27
CA HIS A 11 14.95 -29.30 -30.29
C HIS A 11 13.83 -28.27 -30.50
N MET A 12 14.21 -27.00 -30.77
CA MET A 12 13.25 -25.92 -31.06
C MET A 12 12.43 -26.17 -32.34
N LYS A 13 13.06 -26.76 -33.39
CA LYS A 13 12.38 -27.10 -34.64
C LYS A 13 11.42 -28.30 -34.54
N LYS A 14 11.63 -29.22 -33.59
CA LYS A 14 10.78 -30.41 -33.42
C LYS A 14 9.60 -30.23 -32.47
N CYS A 15 9.66 -29.29 -31.52
CA CYS A 15 8.58 -29.10 -30.53
C CYS A 15 7.66 -27.88 -30.81
N HIS A 16 8.09 -26.92 -31.64
CA HIS A 16 7.33 -25.71 -31.95
C HIS A 16 6.94 -25.59 -33.44
N ALA A 17 6.75 -26.72 -34.11
CA ALA A 17 6.01 -26.76 -35.36
C ALA A 17 4.51 -26.78 -35.00
N ASP A 18 3.85 -25.61 -35.05
CA ASP A 18 2.37 -25.41 -35.15
C ASP A 18 1.77 -24.28 -34.28
N VAL A 19 2.40 -23.10 -34.19
CA VAL A 19 1.65 -21.88 -33.79
C VAL A 19 1.98 -20.69 -34.70
N ALA A 20 1.12 -20.49 -35.69
CA ALA A 20 1.16 -19.38 -36.64
C ALA A 20 1.00 -17.99 -35.95
N SER A 21 1.95 -17.10 -36.23
CA SER A 21 1.87 -15.64 -36.39
C SER A 21 0.82 -14.84 -35.57
N LYS A 22 1.26 -14.27 -34.44
CA LYS A 22 0.77 -12.96 -33.96
C LYS A 22 1.95 -12.00 -33.88
N GLU A 23 2.21 -11.27 -34.96
CA GLU A 23 3.24 -10.24 -35.01
C GLU A 23 2.92 -9.14 -33.98
N PHE A 24 3.73 -9.06 -32.93
CA PHE A 24 3.75 -7.91 -32.03
C PHE A 24 4.47 -6.76 -32.73
N MET A 25 3.87 -5.56 -32.72
CA MET A 25 4.45 -4.37 -33.36
C MET A 25 5.30 -3.59 -32.34
N PRO A 26 6.62 -3.46 -32.57
CA PRO A 26 7.49 -2.71 -31.68
C PRO A 26 7.36 -1.19 -31.88
N CYS A 27 7.63 -0.43 -30.81
CA CYS A 27 7.84 1.01 -30.89
C CYS A 27 9.16 1.30 -31.61
N THR A 28 9.13 2.27 -32.53
CA THR A 28 10.30 2.67 -33.33
C THR A 28 11.03 3.88 -32.73
N TRP A 29 10.66 4.33 -31.53
CA TRP A 29 11.26 5.52 -30.91
C TRP A 29 12.59 5.19 -30.21
N PRO A 30 13.67 5.98 -30.40
CA PRO A 30 14.96 5.73 -29.77
C PRO A 30 14.84 5.60 -28.24
N GLY A 31 15.31 4.47 -27.69
CA GLY A 31 15.25 4.19 -26.25
C GLY A 31 13.91 3.65 -25.73
N CYS A 32 12.93 3.33 -26.60
CA CYS A 32 11.65 2.77 -26.20
C CYS A 32 11.46 1.31 -26.66
N ASN A 33 11.36 0.38 -25.72
CA ASN A 33 11.20 -1.06 -25.98
C ASN A 33 9.75 -1.57 -25.88
N ALA A 34 8.77 -0.68 -26.07
CA ALA A 34 7.36 -1.03 -25.92
C ALA A 34 6.84 -1.88 -27.11
N LEU A 35 6.11 -2.96 -26.82
CA LEU A 35 5.53 -3.88 -27.80
C LEU A 35 4.00 -3.84 -27.75
N PHE A 36 3.35 -3.84 -28.92
CA PHE A 36 1.90 -3.70 -29.03
C PHE A 36 1.26 -4.81 -29.84
N LYS A 37 0.12 -5.30 -29.33
CA LYS A 37 -0.72 -6.31 -29.98
C LYS A 37 -1.65 -5.72 -31.06
N SER A 38 -1.73 -4.40 -31.19
CA SER A 38 -2.61 -3.71 -32.14
C SER A 38 -2.01 -2.41 -32.67
N ARG A 39 -2.31 -2.07 -33.93
CA ARG A 39 -1.86 -0.83 -34.58
C ARG A 39 -2.41 0.42 -33.88
N LEU A 40 -3.63 0.35 -33.37
CA LEU A 40 -4.24 1.45 -32.61
C LEU A 40 -3.48 1.71 -31.29
N GLY A 41 -3.06 0.65 -30.60
CA GLY A 41 -2.26 0.75 -29.37
C GLY A 41 -0.88 1.36 -29.62
N LEU A 42 -0.20 0.96 -30.71
CA LEU A 42 1.07 1.55 -31.11
C LEU A 42 0.91 3.03 -31.50
N ARG A 43 -0.10 3.38 -32.31
CA ARG A 43 -0.37 4.78 -32.70
C ARG A 43 -0.63 5.68 -31.48
N ALA A 44 -1.44 5.23 -30.53
CA ALA A 44 -1.71 5.96 -29.29
C ALA A 44 -0.44 6.12 -28.43
N HIS A 45 0.43 5.11 -28.41
CA HIS A 45 1.70 5.18 -27.71
C HIS A 45 2.69 6.15 -28.36
N LEU A 46 2.77 6.20 -29.69
CA LEU A 46 3.65 7.13 -30.41
C LEU A 46 3.30 8.61 -30.16
N GLN A 47 2.05 8.92 -29.79
CA GLN A 47 1.67 10.27 -29.35
C GLN A 47 2.35 10.69 -28.05
N VAL A 48 2.68 9.73 -27.16
CA VAL A 48 3.38 10.00 -25.90
C VAL A 48 4.77 10.58 -26.16
N HIS A 49 5.45 10.10 -27.20
CA HIS A 49 6.79 10.56 -27.56
C HIS A 49 6.80 11.92 -28.26
N LYS A 50 5.72 12.24 -28.98
CA LYS A 50 5.58 13.52 -29.68
C LYS A 50 5.12 14.66 -28.77
N GLY A 51 4.71 14.38 -27.53
CA GLY A 51 4.15 15.36 -26.60
C GLY A 51 2.78 15.91 -27.02
N GLU A 52 2.33 15.65 -28.24
CA GLU A 52 1.04 16.06 -28.78
C GLU A 52 -0.09 15.24 -28.13
N ASN A 53 -1.10 15.94 -27.60
CA ASN A 53 -2.31 15.40 -26.96
C ASN A 53 -2.20 14.89 -25.52
N LEU A 54 -1.13 15.23 -24.78
CA LEU A 54 -1.12 15.07 -23.32
C LEU A 54 -1.80 16.27 -22.66
N ILE A 55 -2.64 16.01 -21.66
CA ILE A 55 -3.34 17.05 -20.90
C ILE A 55 -2.60 17.28 -19.60
N HIS A 56 -2.06 18.48 -19.43
CA HIS A 56 -1.34 18.88 -18.23
C HIS A 56 -2.31 19.13 -17.07
N CYS A 57 -1.81 18.92 -15.85
CA CYS A 57 -2.51 19.30 -14.64
C CYS A 57 -2.20 20.76 -14.31
N ASP A 58 -3.22 21.60 -14.21
CA ASP A 58 -3.04 23.04 -13.92
C ASP A 58 -2.88 23.33 -12.42
N TRP A 59 -2.82 22.28 -11.58
CA TRP A 59 -2.67 22.46 -10.15
C TRP A 59 -1.25 22.93 -9.78
N PRO A 60 -1.10 23.98 -8.94
CA PRO A 60 0.21 24.51 -8.58
C PRO A 60 1.17 23.44 -8.06
N GLY A 61 2.35 23.35 -8.68
CA GLY A 61 3.38 22.37 -8.32
C GLY A 61 3.12 20.92 -8.79
N CYS A 62 2.12 20.69 -9.65
CA CYS A 62 1.80 19.37 -10.16
C CYS A 62 2.31 19.14 -11.59
N ASN A 63 3.30 18.25 -11.74
CA ASN A 63 3.87 17.92 -13.06
C ASN A 63 3.19 16.72 -13.74
N TYR A 64 1.94 16.42 -13.38
CA TYR A 64 1.23 15.26 -13.94
C TYR A 64 0.69 15.56 -15.34
N THR A 65 0.84 14.57 -16.23
CA THR A 65 0.26 14.57 -17.57
C THR A 65 -0.68 13.39 -17.76
N ALA A 66 -1.87 13.67 -18.27
CA ALA A 66 -2.89 12.68 -18.57
C ALA A 66 -2.92 12.38 -20.08
N LYS A 67 -3.24 11.14 -20.45
CA LYS A 67 -3.39 10.75 -21.86
C LYS A 67 -4.80 11.01 -22.40
N ASN A 68 -5.75 11.31 -21.54
CA ASN A 68 -7.14 11.63 -21.88
C ASN A 68 -7.82 12.36 -20.73
N LYS A 69 -8.95 13.00 -21.04
CA LYS A 69 -9.73 13.81 -20.09
C LYS A 69 -10.15 13.02 -18.85
N ARG A 70 -10.60 11.77 -18.99
CA ARG A 70 -10.97 10.91 -17.86
C ARG A 70 -9.82 10.69 -16.86
N GLN A 71 -8.60 10.50 -17.36
CA GLN A 71 -7.41 10.37 -16.51
C GLN A 71 -7.07 11.68 -15.81
N GLN A 72 -7.18 12.81 -16.52
CA GLN A 72 -6.98 14.14 -15.95
C GLN A 72 -8.01 14.41 -14.84
N GLU A 73 -9.29 14.19 -15.09
CA GLU A 73 -10.38 14.35 -14.10
C GLU A 73 -10.14 13.47 -12.87
N ASN A 74 -9.84 12.19 -13.06
CA ASN A 74 -9.52 11.29 -11.95
C ASN A 74 -8.27 11.73 -11.17
N HIS A 75 -7.29 12.33 -11.86
CA HIS A 75 -6.11 12.90 -11.22
C HIS A 75 -6.46 14.14 -10.40
N LEU A 76 -7.26 15.07 -10.94
CA LEU A 76 -7.68 16.30 -10.25
C LEU A 76 -8.39 16.03 -8.94
N ARG A 77 -9.13 14.91 -8.83
CA ARG A 77 -9.72 14.43 -7.56
C ARG A 77 -8.68 14.19 -6.45
N LYS A 78 -7.40 14.04 -6.78
CA LYS A 78 -6.32 13.97 -5.77
C LYS A 78 -6.15 15.30 -5.05
N HIS A 79 -6.30 16.39 -5.78
CA HIS A 79 -6.12 17.75 -5.30
C HIS A 79 -7.36 18.30 -4.60
N THR A 80 -8.52 18.13 -5.22
CA THR A 80 -9.79 18.62 -4.66
C THR A 80 -10.28 17.76 -3.49
N GLY A 81 -9.76 16.55 -3.34
CA GLY A 81 -10.24 15.59 -2.36
C GLY A 81 -11.58 14.94 -2.71
N ASP A 82 -12.14 15.25 -3.88
CA ASP A 82 -13.42 14.72 -4.35
C ASP A 82 -13.42 13.18 -4.44
N ARG A 83 -14.47 12.56 -3.89
CA ARG A 83 -14.64 11.11 -3.75
C ARG A 83 -16.07 10.72 -4.12
N PRO A 84 -16.42 10.72 -5.42
CA PRO A 84 -17.80 10.57 -5.86
C PRO A 84 -18.35 9.15 -5.70
N PHE A 85 -17.49 8.14 -5.52
CA PHE A 85 -17.91 6.75 -5.45
C PHE A 85 -18.04 6.29 -3.99
N SER A 86 -19.26 6.08 -3.51
CA SER A 86 -19.53 5.62 -2.14
C SER A 86 -19.74 4.11 -2.08
N CYS A 87 -19.35 3.50 -0.95
CA CYS A 87 -19.73 2.13 -0.65
C CYS A 87 -21.21 2.06 -0.31
N ASP A 88 -21.88 1.03 -0.81
CA ASP A 88 -23.30 0.71 -0.56
C ASP A 88 -23.46 -0.37 0.51
N TYR A 89 -22.37 -0.84 1.11
CA TYR A 89 -22.41 -1.85 2.16
C TYR A 89 -22.95 -1.25 3.47
N PRO A 90 -23.94 -1.89 4.14
CA PRO A 90 -24.52 -1.37 5.38
C PRO A 90 -23.46 -1.09 6.46
N GLY A 91 -23.50 0.11 7.04
CA GLY A 91 -22.54 0.55 8.06
C GLY A 91 -21.15 0.90 7.53
N CYS A 92 -20.97 1.02 6.21
CA CYS A 92 -19.72 1.46 5.60
C CYS A 92 -19.84 2.84 4.95
N ASP A 93 -19.23 3.86 5.56
CA ASP A 93 -19.23 5.24 5.03
C ASP A 93 -18.05 5.53 4.08
N SER A 94 -17.38 4.50 3.56
CA SER A 94 -16.17 4.66 2.76
C SER A 94 -16.47 5.26 1.38
N LYS A 95 -15.73 6.32 1.02
CA LYS A 95 -15.81 6.99 -0.30
C LYS A 95 -14.48 6.97 -1.04
N PHE A 96 -14.54 6.84 -2.36
CA PHE A 96 -13.41 6.61 -3.25
C PHE A 96 -13.38 7.60 -4.42
N ARG A 97 -12.17 7.91 -4.88
CA ARG A 97 -11.93 8.80 -6.04
C ARG A 97 -12.21 8.14 -7.39
N THR A 98 -12.14 6.80 -7.45
CA THR A 98 -12.33 6.02 -8.67
C THR A 98 -13.23 4.81 -8.40
N ASN A 99 -13.95 4.38 -9.44
CA ASN A 99 -14.79 3.18 -9.38
C ASN A 99 -13.96 1.90 -9.13
N ASP A 100 -12.76 1.81 -9.72
CA ASP A 100 -11.85 0.68 -9.48
C ASP A 100 -11.47 0.52 -8.02
N SER A 101 -11.20 1.64 -7.32
CA SER A 101 -10.91 1.62 -5.89
C SER A 101 -12.11 1.19 -5.07
N LEU A 102 -13.32 1.66 -5.40
CA LEU A 102 -14.56 1.19 -4.76
C LEU A 102 -14.75 -0.32 -4.99
N ARG A 103 -14.62 -0.79 -6.23
CA ARG A 103 -14.76 -2.22 -6.57
C ARG A 103 -13.77 -3.08 -5.80
N HIS A 104 -12.53 -2.63 -5.64
CA HIS A 104 -11.55 -3.33 -4.82
C HIS A 104 -11.94 -3.31 -3.34
N HIS A 105 -12.37 -2.16 -2.81
CA HIS A 105 -12.82 -2.03 -1.44
C HIS A 105 -14.02 -2.93 -1.12
N LYS A 106 -14.99 -3.09 -2.04
CA LYS A 106 -16.14 -3.98 -1.81
C LYS A 106 -15.71 -5.43 -1.50
N LYS A 107 -14.57 -5.88 -2.01
CA LYS A 107 -14.00 -7.19 -1.65
C LYS A 107 -13.59 -7.29 -0.18
N SER A 108 -13.35 -6.17 0.49
CA SER A 108 -13.02 -6.14 1.92
C SER A 108 -14.20 -6.50 2.82
N HIS A 109 -15.44 -6.26 2.36
CA HIS A 109 -16.66 -6.70 3.05
C HIS A 109 -16.92 -8.21 2.91
N SER A 110 -16.25 -8.86 1.95
CA SER A 110 -16.28 -10.30 1.85
C SER A 110 -15.26 -10.91 2.80
N GLU A 111 -15.64 -11.99 3.48
CA GLU A 111 -14.70 -12.85 4.21
C GLU A 111 -13.89 -13.77 3.29
N TYR A 112 -14.14 -13.70 1.98
CA TYR A 112 -13.39 -14.46 1.00
C TYR A 112 -11.91 -14.03 0.96
N ARG A 113 -11.03 -15.00 1.25
CA ARG A 113 -9.57 -14.84 1.30
C ARG A 113 -8.92 -15.82 0.31
N PRO A 114 -8.87 -15.47 -0.99
CA PRO A 114 -8.45 -16.40 -2.04
C PRO A 114 -6.98 -16.81 -1.97
N PHE A 115 -6.13 -16.06 -1.27
CA PHE A 115 -4.69 -16.27 -1.25
C PHE A 115 -4.29 -17.08 -0.02
N ARG A 116 -4.12 -18.39 -0.16
CA ARG A 116 -3.71 -19.31 0.92
C ARG A 116 -2.19 -19.40 1.05
N CYS A 117 -1.69 -19.46 2.29
CA CYS A 117 -0.31 -19.82 2.57
C CYS A 117 -0.09 -21.32 2.33
N ASP A 118 0.97 -21.64 1.60
CA ASP A 118 1.42 -22.99 1.25
C ASP A 118 2.49 -23.52 2.21
N TRP A 119 2.86 -22.76 3.24
CA TRP A 119 3.84 -23.19 4.23
C TRP A 119 3.28 -24.34 5.09
N PRO A 120 4.03 -25.44 5.30
CA PRO A 120 3.57 -26.57 6.10
C PRO A 120 3.13 -26.16 7.51
N GLY A 121 1.93 -26.56 7.92
CA GLY A 121 1.35 -26.22 9.22
C GLY A 121 0.82 -24.78 9.34
N CYS A 122 0.83 -23.99 8.26
CA CYS A 122 0.23 -22.67 8.23
C CYS A 122 -1.13 -22.70 7.52
N GLU A 123 -2.17 -22.26 8.23
CA GLU A 123 -3.54 -22.17 7.70
C GLU A 123 -3.93 -20.74 7.31
N ALA A 124 -2.98 -19.81 7.24
CA ALA A 124 -3.29 -18.41 7.00
C ALA A 124 -3.80 -18.15 5.57
N ASN A 125 -4.89 -17.40 5.46
CA ASN A 125 -5.44 -16.92 4.19
C ASN A 125 -5.53 -15.38 4.17
N PHE A 126 -5.32 -14.82 2.98
CA PHE A 126 -5.24 -13.38 2.74
C PHE A 126 -6.23 -12.92 1.68
N LYS A 127 -6.71 -11.68 1.82
CA LYS A 127 -7.58 -11.02 0.85
C LYS A 127 -6.80 -10.50 -0.38
N THR A 128 -5.48 -10.36 -0.28
CA THR A 128 -4.61 -9.87 -1.37
C THR A 128 -3.32 -10.69 -1.49
N ASN A 129 -2.79 -10.79 -2.71
CA ASN A 129 -1.51 -11.45 -2.96
C ASN A 129 -0.35 -10.78 -2.21
N ARG A 130 -0.37 -9.44 -2.13
CA ARG A 130 0.64 -8.67 -1.36
C ARG A 130 0.65 -9.07 0.12
N GLY A 131 -0.52 -9.30 0.71
CA GLY A 131 -0.62 -9.78 2.09
C GLY A 131 0.01 -11.17 2.27
N LEU A 132 -0.25 -12.07 1.32
CA LEU A 132 0.38 -13.40 1.31
C LEU A 132 1.90 -13.31 1.17
N THR A 133 2.42 -12.47 0.27
CA THR A 133 3.89 -12.28 0.10
C THR A 133 4.55 -11.82 1.40
N ILE A 134 3.99 -10.80 2.05
CA ILE A 134 4.52 -10.29 3.33
C ILE A 134 4.42 -11.36 4.43
N HIS A 135 3.36 -12.16 4.44
CA HIS A 135 3.23 -13.23 5.42
C HIS A 135 4.23 -14.36 5.18
N ARG A 136 4.47 -14.77 3.93
CA ARG A 136 5.48 -15.78 3.59
C ARG A 136 6.87 -15.39 4.07
N ALA A 137 7.22 -14.11 4.00
CA ALA A 137 8.46 -13.59 4.53
C ALA A 137 8.66 -13.87 6.04
N LEU A 138 7.59 -14.07 6.82
CA LEU A 138 7.69 -14.47 8.23
C LEU A 138 8.17 -15.92 8.40
N HIS A 139 7.88 -16.77 7.43
CA HIS A 139 8.30 -18.17 7.46
C HIS A 139 9.73 -18.34 6.96
N THR A 140 10.09 -17.62 5.88
CA THR A 140 11.42 -17.71 5.27
C THR A 140 12.45 -16.85 5.98
N GLY A 141 12.03 -15.89 6.81
CA GLY A 141 12.90 -14.85 7.36
C GLY A 141 13.33 -13.82 6.32
N GLU A 142 12.73 -13.84 5.13
CA GLU A 142 13.05 -12.90 4.06
C GLU A 142 12.71 -11.47 4.46
N LYS A 143 13.68 -10.56 4.35
CA LYS A 143 13.48 -9.14 4.67
C LYS A 143 13.27 -8.34 3.38
N LEU A 144 11.99 -8.13 3.04
CA LEU A 144 11.54 -7.52 1.78
C LEU A 144 11.90 -6.03 1.64
N PHE A 145 12.13 -5.32 2.74
CA PHE A 145 12.43 -3.89 2.76
C PHE A 145 13.68 -3.64 3.58
N LYS A 146 14.61 -2.87 3.02
CA LYS A 146 15.86 -2.47 3.68
C LYS A 146 15.81 -0.98 4.02
N CYS A 147 16.47 -0.61 5.10
CA CYS A 147 16.78 0.79 5.40
C CYS A 147 17.68 1.34 4.28
N ASP A 148 17.41 2.57 3.88
CA ASP A 148 18.19 3.31 2.87
C ASP A 148 19.22 4.25 3.49
N TRP A 149 19.29 4.31 4.83
CA TRP A 149 20.29 5.10 5.53
C TRP A 149 21.70 4.51 5.35
N PRO A 150 22.73 5.35 5.12
CA PRO A 150 24.11 4.88 4.99
C PRO A 150 24.56 4.05 6.19
N ASP A 151 25.27 2.96 5.92
CA ASP A 151 25.83 2.05 6.94
C ASP A 151 24.79 1.43 7.90
N CYS A 152 23.50 1.42 7.52
CA CYS A 152 22.43 0.77 8.26
C CYS A 152 21.99 -0.54 7.58
N GLU A 153 22.19 -1.66 8.26
CA GLU A 153 21.78 -2.99 7.75
C GLU A 153 20.35 -3.39 8.16
N PHE A 154 19.59 -2.48 8.79
CA PHE A 154 18.24 -2.79 9.24
C PHE A 154 17.33 -3.14 8.04
N ALA A 155 16.56 -4.21 8.19
CA ALA A 155 15.61 -4.63 7.18
C ALA A 155 14.44 -5.39 7.84
N SER A 156 13.26 -5.32 7.21
CA SER A 156 12.02 -5.93 7.70
C SER A 156 11.17 -6.42 6.53
N GLU A 157 10.27 -7.36 6.82
CA GLU A 157 9.22 -7.84 5.95
C GLU A 157 8.13 -6.79 5.64
N ARG A 158 8.08 -5.67 6.39
CA ARG A 158 7.13 -4.58 6.17
C ARG A 158 7.83 -3.22 6.05
N LYS A 159 7.45 -2.47 5.00
CA LYS A 159 7.95 -1.10 4.78
C LYS A 159 7.70 -0.18 5.98
N TYR A 160 6.52 -0.25 6.59
CA TYR A 160 6.18 0.58 7.75
C TYR A 160 7.15 0.41 8.94
N HIS A 161 7.71 -0.80 9.15
CA HIS A 161 8.71 -1.00 10.20
C HIS A 161 10.05 -0.33 9.85
N VAL A 162 10.42 -0.31 8.57
CA VAL A 162 11.60 0.42 8.09
C VAL A 162 11.40 1.92 8.24
N ASP A 163 10.24 2.44 7.84
CA ASP A 163 9.92 3.88 7.98
C ASP A 163 9.97 4.29 9.46
N LEU A 164 9.39 3.49 10.37
CA LEU A 164 9.45 3.74 11.81
C LEU A 164 10.89 3.69 12.35
N HIS A 165 11.67 2.70 11.92
CA HIS A 165 13.08 2.60 12.30
C HIS A 165 13.87 3.85 11.88
N ILE A 166 13.65 4.38 10.67
CA ILE A 166 14.29 5.62 10.19
C ILE A 166 13.87 6.82 11.04
N TYR A 167 12.58 6.94 11.37
CA TYR A 167 12.09 8.00 12.25
C TYR A 167 12.68 7.92 13.66
N GLU A 168 12.87 6.71 14.19
CA GLU A 168 13.35 6.50 15.55
C GLU A 168 14.86 6.67 15.69
N ASN A 169 15.64 6.16 14.73
CA ASN A 169 17.09 5.93 14.91
C ASN A 169 17.97 6.84 14.06
N HIS A 170 17.39 7.51 13.07
CA HIS A 170 18.17 8.30 12.12
C HIS A 170 17.75 9.76 12.07
N THR A 171 16.45 10.03 11.90
CA THR A 171 15.94 11.40 11.73
C THR A 171 15.41 12.01 13.02
N HIS A 172 14.96 11.17 13.97
CA HIS A 172 14.22 11.58 15.17
C HIS A 172 12.97 12.43 14.88
N VAL A 173 12.50 12.44 13.63
CA VAL A 173 11.31 13.14 13.21
C VAL A 173 10.09 12.37 13.71
N LYS A 174 9.19 13.08 14.40
CA LYS A 174 7.90 12.55 14.84
C LYS A 174 6.80 13.09 13.92
N PRO A 175 6.43 12.35 12.85
CA PRO A 175 5.60 12.89 11.77
C PRO A 175 4.16 13.21 12.20
N PHE A 176 3.70 12.69 13.34
CA PHE A 176 2.33 12.90 13.82
C PHE A 176 2.32 13.95 14.93
N GLN A 177 2.13 15.21 14.55
CA GLN A 177 2.04 16.33 15.48
C GLN A 177 0.61 16.49 16.03
N CYS A 178 0.50 16.92 17.29
CA CYS A 178 -0.78 17.32 17.88
C CYS A 178 -1.24 18.63 17.22
N SER A 179 -2.49 18.66 16.77
CA SER A 179 -3.09 19.85 16.18
C SER A 179 -3.81 20.74 17.20
N TRP A 180 -3.73 20.41 18.49
CA TRP A 180 -4.38 21.19 19.54
C TRP A 180 -3.56 22.45 19.86
N ILE A 181 -4.22 23.60 19.94
CA ILE A 181 -3.56 24.89 20.20
C ILE A 181 -2.88 24.86 21.57
N GLY A 182 -1.59 25.20 21.61
CA GLY A 182 -0.79 25.18 22.84
C GLY A 182 -0.28 23.78 23.25
N CYS A 183 -0.36 22.78 22.36
CA CYS A 183 0.23 21.47 22.57
C CYS A 183 1.31 21.16 21.54
N ASP A 184 2.57 21.12 21.98
CA ASP A 184 3.73 20.82 21.12
C ASP A 184 4.04 19.32 21.04
N SER A 185 3.11 18.46 21.48
CA SER A 185 3.33 17.02 21.49
C SER A 185 3.37 16.45 20.07
N SER A 186 4.35 15.59 19.81
CA SER A 186 4.48 14.87 18.54
C SER A 186 4.81 13.40 18.79
N PHE A 187 4.40 12.56 17.83
CA PHE A 187 4.43 11.11 17.95
C PHE A 187 5.00 10.45 16.69
N LEU A 188 5.65 9.30 16.90
CA LEU A 188 6.16 8.45 15.83
C LEU A 188 5.05 7.67 15.10
N ARG A 189 3.90 7.49 15.77
CA ARG A 189 2.78 6.71 15.27
C ARG A 189 1.45 7.43 15.45
N ASN A 190 0.58 7.31 14.45
CA ASN A 190 -0.75 7.93 14.49
C ASN A 190 -1.61 7.41 15.64
N ASP A 191 -1.60 6.11 15.96
CA ASP A 191 -2.42 5.59 17.06
C ASP A 191 -2.03 6.18 18.43
N LYS A 192 -0.76 6.55 18.60
CA LYS A 192 -0.28 7.28 19.79
C LYS A 192 -0.79 8.71 19.81
N LEU A 193 -0.77 9.40 18.68
CA LEU A 193 -1.43 10.71 18.54
C LEU A 193 -2.93 10.61 18.84
N GLN A 194 -3.65 9.65 18.26
CA GLN A 194 -5.09 9.47 18.51
C GLN A 194 -5.41 9.22 19.98
N ASN A 195 -4.59 8.42 20.67
CA ASN A 195 -4.75 8.22 22.11
C ASN A 195 -4.42 9.48 22.92
N HIS A 196 -3.40 10.24 22.52
CA HIS A 196 -3.10 11.52 23.13
C HIS A 196 -4.24 12.54 22.96
N LEU A 197 -4.87 12.61 21.79
CA LEU A 197 -5.98 13.52 21.52
C LEU A 197 -7.18 13.29 22.45
N LYS A 198 -7.37 12.07 22.96
CA LYS A 198 -8.41 11.78 23.97
C LYS A 198 -8.19 12.54 25.28
N ILE A 199 -6.95 12.90 25.61
CA ILE A 199 -6.63 13.73 26.78
C ILE A 199 -7.27 15.11 26.62
N HIS A 200 -7.09 15.75 25.47
CA HIS A 200 -7.67 17.06 25.18
C HIS A 200 -9.20 17.03 25.14
N ARG A 201 -9.78 15.93 24.64
CA ARG A 201 -11.23 15.71 24.63
C ARG A 201 -11.79 15.23 25.97
N GLN A 202 -10.93 14.99 26.96
CA GLN A 202 -11.27 14.40 28.25
C GLN A 202 -12.00 13.05 28.14
N GLU A 203 -11.79 12.33 27.03
CA GLU A 203 -12.39 11.02 26.79
C GLU A 203 -11.65 9.95 27.60
N LYS A 204 -12.34 9.36 28.59
CA LYS A 204 -11.80 8.27 29.42
C LYS A 204 -12.64 6.99 29.27
N PRO A 205 -12.56 6.30 28.11
CA PRO A 205 -13.45 5.19 27.80
C PRO A 205 -13.18 3.92 28.63
N PHE A 206 -12.02 3.82 29.30
CA PHE A 206 -11.65 2.62 30.03
C PHE A 206 -11.94 2.76 31.52
N LYS A 207 -13.09 2.23 31.97
CA LYS A 207 -13.41 2.07 33.39
C LYS A 207 -12.54 0.97 34.01
N CYS A 208 -12.14 1.15 35.27
CA CYS A 208 -11.51 0.09 36.05
C CYS A 208 -12.40 -1.16 36.08
N ILE A 209 -11.78 -2.33 35.93
CA ILE A 209 -12.50 -3.61 35.95
C ILE A 209 -12.92 -4.06 37.36
N HIS A 210 -12.44 -3.40 38.42
CA HIS A 210 -12.88 -3.69 39.79
C HIS A 210 -14.29 -3.14 40.02
N PRO A 211 -15.26 -3.96 40.49
CA PRO A 211 -16.68 -3.57 40.56
C PRO A 211 -16.96 -2.30 41.36
N THR A 212 -16.22 -2.09 42.46
CA THR A 212 -16.40 -0.92 43.34
C THR A 212 -15.53 0.27 42.97
N CYS A 213 -14.75 0.20 41.87
CA CYS A 213 -13.85 1.27 41.47
C CYS A 213 -14.46 2.12 40.33
N GLU A 214 -14.64 3.41 40.58
CA GLU A 214 -15.21 4.36 39.62
C GLU A 214 -14.15 5.10 38.79
N LYS A 215 -12.88 4.69 38.87
CA LYS A 215 -11.80 5.35 38.12
C LYS A 215 -11.87 5.01 36.63
N HIS A 216 -11.71 6.03 35.80
CA HIS A 216 -11.69 5.95 34.35
C HIS A 216 -10.35 6.40 33.81
N PHE A 217 -9.92 5.81 32.70
CA PHE A 217 -8.62 6.03 32.09
C PHE A 217 -8.74 6.26 30.58
N VAL A 218 -7.82 7.06 30.04
CA VAL A 218 -7.70 7.32 28.60
C VAL A 218 -7.19 6.08 27.85
N GLU A 219 -6.34 5.28 28.50
CA GLU A 219 -5.70 4.10 27.92
C GLU A 219 -5.96 2.84 28.75
N LYS A 220 -6.21 1.72 28.07
CA LYS A 220 -6.40 0.41 28.69
C LYS A 220 -5.20 -0.03 29.54
N GLY A 221 -3.98 0.23 29.09
CA GLY A 221 -2.76 -0.14 29.82
C GLY A 221 -2.66 0.53 31.19
N ASN A 222 -3.02 1.82 31.25
CA ASN A 222 -3.02 2.57 32.52
C ASN A 222 -4.10 2.06 33.47
N MET A 223 -5.29 1.72 32.95
CA MET A 223 -6.33 1.06 33.73
C MET A 223 -5.85 -0.29 34.29
N MET A 224 -5.21 -1.13 33.47
CA MET A 224 -4.70 -2.43 33.92
C MET A 224 -3.62 -2.28 35.00
N LYS A 225 -2.69 -1.32 34.86
CA LYS A 225 -1.68 -1.02 35.89
C LYS A 225 -2.33 -0.58 37.20
N HIS A 226 -3.32 0.33 37.12
CA HIS A 226 -4.08 0.72 38.31
C HIS A 226 -4.76 -0.47 38.97
N PHE A 227 -5.43 -1.33 38.19
CA PHE A 227 -6.09 -2.52 38.72
C PHE A 227 -5.11 -3.47 39.43
N HIS A 228 -3.96 -3.76 38.82
CA HIS A 228 -2.96 -4.64 39.42
C HIS A 228 -2.37 -4.05 40.70
N ASN A 229 -2.04 -2.76 40.70
CA ASN A 229 -1.34 -2.13 41.82
C ASN A 229 -2.25 -1.84 43.02
N VAL A 230 -3.55 -1.62 42.79
CA VAL A 230 -4.49 -1.16 43.82
C VAL A 230 -5.46 -2.27 44.26
N HIS A 231 -5.93 -3.10 43.33
CA HIS A 231 -7.03 -4.04 43.58
C HIS A 231 -6.61 -5.51 43.52
N LYS A 232 -5.35 -5.80 43.18
CA LYS A 232 -4.85 -7.16 42.96
C LYS A 232 -3.61 -7.49 43.81
N ARG A 233 -3.39 -6.76 44.92
CA ARG A 233 -2.39 -7.12 45.92
C ARG A 233 -2.78 -8.41 46.62
#